data_AF-A0A3B8LCR8-F1
#
_entry.id   AF-A0A3B8LCR8-F1
#
_cell.length_a   1.000
_cell.length_b   1.000
_cell.length_c   1.000
_cell.angle_alpha   90.00
_cell.angle_beta   90.00
_cell.angle_gamma   90.00
#
_symmetry.space_group_name_H-M   'P 1'
#
loop_
_entity.id
_entity.type
_entity.pdbx_description
1 polymer ?
#
loop_
_entity_poly.entity_id
_entity_poly.type
_entity_poly.pdbx_seq_one_letter_code
_entity_poly.pdbx_strand_id
1 'polypeptide(L)'
;SKTVNMPEDSTVEDIQEAYMEGWRQGLKALAIYRDGSKQSQPLATSKEGDRDGEADGAVAPARRRLPATRQSLTHKFSVGGHEGYITVGLFEDATPGELFITMAKEGSTIGGLMDTIGTLTSMSLQYGVPLEALTSKFSHMRFEPSGWTGNQEIPNAKSVVDYIFRWLGIRFQPGYGEPNGAVPIATASVESEVVTSIADIEQSVSEVVAAHAPGETVEVRNQQFAQFQVDAPACDGCGAITVRNGNCYLCHNCGNSMGCS
;
A
#
# COMPACT_ATOMS: atom_id res chain seq x y z
N SER A 1 -31.34 -20.81 -27.06
CA SER A 1 -31.62 -20.02 -25.84
C SER A 1 -31.41 -18.56 -26.19
N LYS A 2 -32.32 -17.68 -25.77
CA LYS A 2 -32.17 -16.24 -25.98
C LYS A 2 -32.35 -15.52 -24.65
N THR A 3 -31.45 -14.58 -24.38
CA THR A 3 -31.57 -13.67 -23.23
C THR A 3 -32.29 -12.40 -23.65
N VAL A 4 -33.32 -12.02 -22.91
CA VAL A 4 -34.05 -10.76 -23.05
C VAL A 4 -33.60 -9.84 -21.91
N ASN A 5 -33.02 -8.70 -22.28
CA ASN A 5 -32.65 -7.66 -21.32
C ASN A 5 -33.87 -6.75 -21.13
N MET A 6 -34.24 -6.48 -19.88
CA MET A 6 -35.41 -5.70 -19.50
C MET A 6 -34.97 -4.59 -18.52
N PRO A 7 -35.60 -3.41 -18.55
CA PRO A 7 -35.23 -2.29 -17.68
C PRO A 7 -35.60 -2.55 -16.21
N GLU A 8 -35.01 -1.79 -15.29
CA GLU A 8 -35.19 -1.95 -13.85
C GLU A 8 -36.65 -1.80 -13.40
N ASP A 9 -37.44 -0.96 -14.07
CA ASP A 9 -38.85 -0.73 -13.77
C ASP A 9 -39.82 -1.82 -14.27
N SER A 10 -39.30 -2.86 -14.95
CA SER A 10 -40.13 -3.96 -15.45
C SER A 10 -40.89 -4.66 -14.33
N THR A 11 -42.19 -4.83 -14.55
CA THR A 11 -43.12 -5.47 -13.61
C THR A 11 -43.11 -6.98 -13.73
N VAL A 12 -43.78 -7.66 -12.78
CA VAL A 12 -43.95 -9.12 -12.83
C VAL A 12 -44.79 -9.52 -14.05
N GLU A 13 -45.76 -8.69 -14.40
CA GLU A 13 -46.64 -8.85 -15.54
C GLU A 13 -45.85 -8.80 -16.86
N ASP A 14 -44.91 -7.85 -17.00
CA ASP A 14 -44.04 -7.73 -18.18
C ASP A 14 -43.15 -8.97 -18.36
N ILE A 15 -42.61 -9.49 -17.26
CA ILE A 15 -41.79 -10.72 -17.24
C ILE A 15 -42.65 -11.92 -17.64
N GLN A 16 -43.87 -12.02 -17.13
CA GLN A 16 -44.82 -13.08 -17.48
C GLN A 16 -45.16 -13.03 -18.97
N GLU A 17 -45.44 -11.85 -19.51
CA GLU A 17 -45.75 -11.67 -20.92
C GLU A 17 -44.57 -12.07 -21.81
N ALA A 18 -43.34 -11.70 -21.45
CA ALA A 18 -42.13 -12.10 -22.17
C ALA A 18 -41.96 -13.63 -22.24
N TYR A 19 -42.28 -14.36 -21.16
CA TYR A 19 -42.30 -15.83 -21.18
C TYR A 19 -43.41 -16.41 -22.05
N MET A 20 -44.62 -15.87 -21.95
CA MET A 20 -45.76 -16.32 -22.75
C MET A 20 -45.53 -16.08 -24.24
N GLU A 21 -44.94 -14.94 -24.59
CA GLU A 21 -44.64 -14.60 -25.98
C GLU A 21 -43.49 -15.44 -26.54
N GLY A 22 -42.44 -15.67 -25.74
CA GLY A 22 -41.38 -16.60 -26.10
C GLY A 22 -41.91 -18.01 -26.39
N TRP A 23 -42.89 -18.48 -25.62
CA TRP A 23 -43.56 -19.76 -25.89
C TRP A 23 -44.38 -19.74 -27.19
N ARG A 24 -45.19 -18.69 -27.44
CA ARG A 24 -45.98 -18.55 -28.68
C ARG A 24 -45.10 -18.54 -29.93
N GLN A 25 -43.91 -17.94 -29.85
CA GLN A 25 -42.93 -17.91 -30.93
C GLN A 25 -42.11 -19.21 -31.06
N GLY A 26 -42.38 -20.22 -30.23
CA GLY A 26 -41.70 -21.52 -30.29
C GLY A 26 -40.27 -21.50 -29.76
N LEU A 27 -39.91 -20.53 -28.90
CA LEU A 27 -38.59 -20.49 -28.28
C LEU A 27 -38.43 -21.65 -27.29
N LYS A 28 -37.42 -22.48 -27.50
CA LYS A 28 -37.11 -23.63 -26.63
C LYS A 28 -36.54 -23.24 -25.27
N ALA A 29 -35.99 -22.02 -25.16
CA ALA A 29 -35.39 -21.51 -23.92
C ALA A 29 -35.29 -19.98 -23.96
N LEU A 30 -35.85 -19.34 -22.95
CA LEU A 30 -35.82 -17.90 -22.72
C LEU A 30 -35.18 -17.62 -21.36
N ALA A 31 -34.17 -16.76 -21.34
CA ALA A 31 -33.58 -16.22 -20.11
C ALA A 31 -33.94 -14.74 -20.01
N ILE A 32 -34.33 -14.28 -18.83
CA ILE A 32 -34.64 -12.87 -18.60
C ILE A 32 -33.53 -12.27 -17.74
N TYR A 33 -33.08 -11.10 -18.13
CA TYR A 33 -32.15 -10.28 -17.37
C TYR A 33 -32.78 -8.91 -17.14
N ARG A 34 -33.26 -8.65 -15.92
CA ARG A 34 -33.78 -7.35 -15.52
C ARG A 34 -32.67 -6.51 -14.92
N ASP A 35 -32.48 -5.30 -15.42
CA ASP A 35 -31.47 -4.37 -14.90
C ASP A 35 -31.67 -4.10 -13.41
N GLY A 36 -30.57 -3.90 -12.68
CA GLY A 36 -30.59 -3.77 -11.22
C GLY A 36 -30.74 -5.09 -10.44
N SER A 37 -31.04 -6.23 -11.09
CA SER A 37 -31.18 -7.52 -10.39
C SER A 37 -29.88 -8.11 -9.84
N LYS A 38 -28.72 -7.57 -10.23
CA LYS A 38 -27.38 -7.93 -9.69
C LYS A 38 -26.62 -6.66 -9.33
N GLN A 39 -25.99 -6.66 -8.14
CA GLN A 39 -25.27 -5.49 -7.59
C GLN A 39 -24.08 -5.00 -8.44
N SER A 40 -23.48 -5.87 -9.26
CA SER A 40 -22.38 -5.51 -10.16
C SER A 40 -22.72 -5.89 -11.60
N GLN A 41 -22.91 -4.89 -12.45
CA GLN A 41 -23.09 -5.04 -13.91
C GLN A 41 -21.77 -4.75 -14.63
N PRO A 42 -21.24 -5.68 -15.47
CA PRO A 42 -20.05 -5.41 -16.29
C PRO A 42 -20.31 -4.48 -17.48
N LEU A 43 -21.57 -4.38 -17.93
CA LEU A 43 -21.99 -3.50 -19.03
C LEU A 43 -23.33 -2.86 -18.66
N ALA A 44 -23.36 -1.55 -18.51
CA ALA A 44 -24.58 -0.76 -18.54
C ALA A 44 -24.78 -0.25 -19.97
N THR A 45 -25.89 -0.60 -20.61
CA THR A 45 -26.32 0.01 -21.87
C THR A 45 -27.43 1.02 -21.60
N SER A 46 -27.15 2.06 -20.81
CA SER A 46 -27.99 3.25 -20.82
C SER A 46 -27.58 4.10 -22.02
N LYS A 47 -28.46 4.22 -23.02
CA LYS A 47 -28.44 5.37 -23.93
C LYS A 47 -28.62 6.61 -23.05
N GLU A 48 -27.73 7.60 -23.23
CA GLU A 48 -27.85 8.92 -22.63
C GLU A 48 -29.21 9.53 -22.99
N GLY A 49 -30.08 9.69 -21.99
CA GLY A 49 -31.39 10.32 -22.12
C GLY A 49 -32.22 10.03 -20.88
N ASP A 50 -32.46 11.06 -20.07
CA ASP A 50 -33.20 11.08 -18.81
C ASP A 50 -32.61 10.30 -17.64
N ARG A 51 -31.56 10.89 -17.06
CA ARG A 51 -31.39 10.90 -15.59
C ARG A 51 -31.25 12.34 -15.14
N ASP A 52 -32.38 13.02 -14.93
CA ASP A 52 -32.47 14.17 -14.00
C ASP A 52 -32.49 13.65 -12.56
N GLY A 53 -31.43 12.91 -12.20
CA GLY A 53 -31.04 12.67 -10.82
C GLY A 53 -29.79 13.49 -10.62
N GLU A 54 -29.81 14.39 -9.64
CA GLU A 54 -28.65 15.15 -9.17
C GLU A 54 -27.41 14.23 -9.15
N ALA A 55 -26.57 14.38 -10.17
CA ALA A 55 -25.27 13.76 -10.18
C ALA A 55 -24.52 14.41 -9.04
N ASP A 56 -24.35 13.68 -7.93
CA ASP A 56 -23.30 13.97 -6.98
C ASP A 56 -22.02 14.08 -7.81
N GLY A 57 -21.56 15.31 -8.00
CA GLY A 57 -20.61 15.67 -9.04
C GLY A 57 -19.32 14.95 -8.75
N ALA A 58 -19.09 13.82 -9.43
CA ALA A 58 -17.83 13.10 -9.37
C ALA A 58 -16.75 14.06 -9.89
N VAL A 59 -16.14 14.80 -8.98
CA VAL A 59 -15.04 15.72 -9.26
C VAL A 59 -13.94 14.85 -9.86
N ALA A 60 -13.72 14.98 -11.17
CA ALA A 60 -12.62 14.32 -11.83
C ALA A 60 -11.34 14.64 -11.06
N PRO A 61 -10.45 13.65 -10.82
CA PRO A 61 -9.29 13.85 -9.98
C PRO A 61 -8.46 15.02 -10.53
N ALA A 62 -8.42 16.12 -9.79
CA ALA A 62 -7.77 17.35 -10.24
C ALA A 62 -6.27 17.23 -9.95
N ARG A 63 -5.47 17.23 -11.02
CA ARG A 63 -4.00 17.20 -10.89
C ARG A 63 -3.48 18.53 -10.33
N ARG A 64 -2.88 18.50 -9.15
CA ARG A 64 -2.12 19.62 -8.56
C ARG A 64 -0.76 19.72 -9.26
N ARG A 65 -0.61 20.65 -10.21
CA ARG A 65 0.66 20.89 -10.90
C ARG A 65 1.60 21.73 -10.03
N LEU A 66 2.90 21.46 -10.14
CA LEU A 66 3.93 22.28 -9.50
C LEU A 66 4.26 23.51 -10.36
N PRO A 67 4.69 24.63 -9.76
CA PRO A 67 5.17 25.79 -10.50
C PRO A 67 6.46 25.48 -11.27
N ALA A 68 6.74 26.29 -12.30
CA ALA A 68 7.93 26.15 -13.14
C ALA A 68 9.24 26.35 -12.35
N THR A 69 9.21 27.22 -11.34
CA THR A 69 10.31 27.42 -10.39
C THR A 69 9.84 26.98 -9.01
N ARG A 70 10.60 26.10 -8.36
CA ARG A 70 10.24 25.47 -7.09
C ARG A 70 11.49 25.06 -6.32
N GLN A 71 11.32 24.80 -5.03
CA GLN A 71 12.37 24.21 -4.23
C GLN A 71 12.51 22.72 -4.54
N SER A 72 13.74 22.23 -4.53
CA SER A 72 14.04 20.80 -4.67
C SER A 72 15.10 20.36 -3.69
N LEU A 73 15.01 19.09 -3.29
CA LEU A 73 15.99 18.40 -2.46
C LEU A 73 16.68 17.33 -3.30
N THR A 74 18.01 17.37 -3.39
CA THR A 74 18.79 16.36 -4.09
C THR A 74 19.64 15.55 -3.11
N HIS A 75 19.59 14.23 -3.24
CA HIS A 75 20.34 13.28 -2.41
C HIS A 75 21.10 12.29 -3.29
N LYS A 76 22.41 12.17 -3.06
CA LYS A 76 23.25 11.14 -3.70
C LYS A 76 23.12 9.84 -2.91
N PHE A 77 22.91 8.73 -3.60
CA PHE A 77 22.88 7.40 -3.01
C PHE A 77 23.76 6.39 -3.74
N SER A 78 24.04 5.28 -3.07
CA SER A 78 24.67 4.10 -3.65
C SER A 78 24.02 2.86 -3.05
N VAL A 79 23.58 1.91 -3.89
CA VAL A 79 22.99 0.63 -3.48
C VAL A 79 23.73 -0.49 -4.21
N GLY A 80 24.41 -1.38 -3.49
CA GLY A 80 25.13 -2.49 -4.10
C GLY A 80 26.23 -2.04 -5.09
N GLY A 81 26.83 -0.86 -4.87
CA GLY A 81 27.81 -0.26 -5.77
C GLY A 81 27.23 0.49 -6.98
N HIS A 82 25.90 0.57 -7.10
CA HIS A 82 25.23 1.39 -8.11
C HIS A 82 24.91 2.77 -7.55
N GLU A 83 25.56 3.80 -8.09
CA GLU A 83 25.33 5.20 -7.68
C GLU A 83 24.18 5.86 -8.45
N GLY A 84 23.49 6.77 -7.78
CA GLY A 84 22.45 7.59 -8.38
C GLY A 84 22.13 8.84 -7.55
N TYR A 85 21.24 9.66 -8.08
CA TYR A 85 20.72 10.86 -7.44
C TYR A 85 19.20 10.79 -7.37
N ILE A 86 18.64 11.08 -6.20
CA ILE A 86 17.23 11.34 -5.99
C ILE A 86 17.05 12.85 -5.99
N THR A 87 16.14 13.38 -6.81
CA THR A 87 15.76 14.80 -6.77
C THR A 87 14.26 14.91 -6.55
N VAL A 88 13.87 15.49 -5.42
CA VAL A 88 12.48 15.68 -5.02
C VAL A 88 12.09 17.13 -5.23
N GLY A 89 11.09 17.38 -6.07
CA GLY A 89 10.47 18.70 -6.21
C GLY A 89 9.39 18.89 -5.15
N LEU A 90 9.40 20.03 -4.46
CA LEU A 90 8.45 20.32 -3.39
C LEU A 90 7.32 21.23 -3.86
N PHE A 91 6.15 21.02 -3.28
CA PHE A 91 5.06 22.00 -3.28
C PHE A 91 5.38 23.18 -2.35
N GLU A 92 4.54 24.22 -2.40
CA GLU A 92 4.68 25.42 -1.55
C GLU A 92 4.56 25.12 -0.04
N ASP A 93 3.89 24.02 0.31
CA ASP A 93 3.73 23.51 1.67
C ASP A 93 4.88 22.58 2.12
N ALA A 94 5.98 22.54 1.36
CA ALA A 94 7.14 21.67 1.56
C ALA A 94 6.85 20.16 1.45
N THR A 95 5.67 19.75 0.99
CA THR A 95 5.35 18.34 0.70
C THR A 95 5.95 17.92 -0.65
N PRO A 96 6.31 16.63 -0.82
CA PRO A 96 6.88 16.15 -2.07
C PRO A 96 5.83 16.08 -3.17
N GLY A 97 6.13 16.65 -4.33
CA GLY A 97 5.24 16.66 -5.50
C GLY A 97 5.82 16.04 -6.76
N GLU A 98 7.15 15.96 -6.87
CA GLU A 98 7.83 15.29 -7.99
C GLU A 98 9.05 14.51 -7.50
N LEU A 99 9.34 13.41 -8.19
CA LEU A 99 10.48 12.54 -7.94
C LEU A 99 11.21 12.28 -9.26
N PHE A 100 12.47 12.67 -9.32
CA PHE A 100 13.39 12.33 -10.39
C PHE A 100 14.49 11.44 -9.84
N ILE A 101 14.85 10.40 -10.60
CA ILE A 101 15.86 9.43 -10.21
C ILE A 101 16.85 9.34 -11.36
N THR A 102 18.09 9.76 -11.13
CA THR A 102 19.15 9.70 -12.14
C THR A 102 20.17 8.66 -11.74
N MET A 103 20.33 7.61 -12.54
CA MET A 103 21.33 6.58 -12.32
C MET A 103 22.64 6.96 -13.01
N ALA A 104 23.79 6.68 -12.38
CA ALA A 104 25.10 7.07 -12.92
C ALA A 104 25.45 6.43 -14.27
N LYS A 105 24.86 5.27 -14.60
CA LYS A 105 24.99 4.63 -15.92
C LYS A 105 23.79 5.01 -16.78
N GLU A 106 23.92 6.13 -17.48
CA GLU A 106 22.94 6.61 -18.47
C GLU A 106 22.69 5.58 -19.58
N GLY A 107 21.45 5.51 -20.06
CA GLY A 107 21.06 4.60 -21.16
C GLY A 107 20.96 3.12 -20.78
N SER A 108 21.05 2.77 -19.50
CA SER A 108 20.82 1.39 -19.02
C SER A 108 19.34 1.08 -18.84
N THR A 109 18.96 -0.21 -18.88
CA THR A 109 17.60 -0.67 -18.56
C THR A 109 17.15 -0.17 -17.18
N ILE A 110 18.08 -0.14 -16.21
CA ILE A 110 17.80 0.35 -14.86
C ILE A 110 17.50 1.86 -14.91
N GLY A 111 18.27 2.64 -15.67
CA GLY A 111 17.99 4.07 -15.88
C GLY A 111 16.57 4.31 -16.39
N GLY A 112 16.18 3.64 -17.49
CA GLY A 112 14.83 3.79 -18.05
C GLY A 112 13.71 3.34 -17.11
N LEU A 113 13.93 2.27 -16.34
CA LEU A 113 12.99 1.83 -15.30
C LEU A 113 12.87 2.87 -14.16
N MET A 114 13.99 3.46 -13.74
CA MET A 114 13.98 4.51 -12.70
C MET A 114 13.32 5.80 -13.18
N ASP A 115 13.53 6.21 -14.44
CA ASP A 115 12.82 7.34 -15.04
C ASP A 115 11.31 7.11 -15.08
N THR A 116 10.90 5.88 -15.40
CA THR A 116 9.49 5.48 -15.41
C THR A 116 8.90 5.53 -14.00
N ILE A 117 9.60 5.00 -13.00
CA ILE A 117 9.15 5.03 -11.59
C ILE A 117 9.08 6.46 -11.06
N GLY A 118 10.08 7.30 -11.34
CA GLY A 118 10.07 8.72 -10.97
C GLY A 118 8.88 9.45 -11.57
N THR A 119 8.61 9.22 -12.86
CA THR A 119 7.46 9.82 -13.56
C THR A 119 6.13 9.35 -12.99
N LEU A 120 5.96 8.04 -12.77
CA LEU A 120 4.74 7.48 -12.19
C LEU A 120 4.51 8.01 -10.77
N THR A 121 5.56 8.04 -9.96
CA THR A 121 5.49 8.57 -8.58
C THR A 121 5.13 10.04 -8.58
N SER A 122 5.73 10.83 -9.48
CA SER A 122 5.39 12.25 -9.66
C SER A 122 3.93 12.43 -10.04
N MET A 123 3.41 11.61 -10.96
CA MET A 123 1.99 11.64 -11.32
C MET A 123 1.10 11.29 -10.11
N SER A 124 1.42 10.22 -9.39
CA SER A 124 0.67 9.80 -8.20
C SER A 124 0.59 10.90 -7.16
N LEU A 125 1.72 11.53 -6.82
CA LEU A 125 1.75 12.63 -5.85
C LEU A 125 0.93 13.84 -6.32
N GLN A 126 0.99 14.19 -7.61
CA GLN A 126 0.22 15.30 -8.17
C GLN A 126 -1.28 15.03 -8.24
N TYR A 127 -1.71 13.76 -8.23
CA TYR A 127 -3.11 13.37 -8.10
C TYR A 127 -3.54 13.14 -6.64
N GLY A 128 -2.69 13.50 -5.67
CA GLY A 128 -3.03 13.45 -4.25
C GLY A 128 -2.91 12.07 -3.61
N VAL A 129 -2.18 11.13 -4.23
CA VAL A 129 -1.86 9.85 -3.58
C VAL A 129 -0.98 10.15 -2.36
N PRO A 130 -1.38 9.73 -1.14
CA PRO A 130 -0.59 10.00 0.06
C PRO A 130 0.76 9.28 -0.01
N LEU A 131 1.82 9.98 0.38
CA LEU A 131 3.19 9.42 0.38
C LEU A 131 3.26 8.11 1.18
N GLU A 132 2.51 8.01 2.28
CA GLU A 132 2.43 6.82 3.12
C GLU A 132 1.99 5.56 2.36
N ALA A 133 1.02 5.69 1.45
CA ALA A 133 0.56 4.56 0.65
C ALA A 133 1.67 4.09 -0.32
N LEU A 134 2.48 5.02 -0.82
CA LEU A 134 3.60 4.68 -1.70
C LEU A 134 4.74 4.06 -0.89
N THR A 135 5.14 4.66 0.23
CA THR A 135 6.25 4.17 1.06
C THR A 135 5.95 2.80 1.67
N SER A 136 4.75 2.59 2.20
CA SER A 136 4.31 1.27 2.69
C SER A 136 4.28 0.20 1.59
N LYS A 137 3.92 0.56 0.35
CA LYS A 137 3.82 -0.39 -0.75
C LYS A 137 5.17 -0.75 -1.37
N PHE A 138 6.03 0.24 -1.57
CA PHE A 138 7.28 0.08 -2.33
C PHE A 138 8.50 -0.20 -1.44
N SER A 139 8.39 0.04 -0.14
CA SER A 139 9.43 -0.38 0.80
C SER A 139 9.52 -1.89 0.89
N HIS A 140 10.74 -2.36 1.05
CA HIS A 140 11.14 -3.76 1.12
C HIS A 140 10.84 -4.59 -0.13
N MET A 141 10.54 -3.95 -1.26
CA MET A 141 10.57 -4.62 -2.56
C MET A 141 11.98 -5.16 -2.84
N ARG A 142 12.05 -6.42 -3.26
CA ARG A 142 13.30 -7.18 -3.44
C ARG A 142 13.56 -7.43 -4.92
N PHE A 143 14.64 -6.86 -5.42
CA PHE A 143 15.19 -7.12 -6.75
C PHE A 143 16.55 -6.41 -6.90
N GLU A 144 17.36 -6.87 -7.86
CA GLU A 144 18.66 -6.26 -8.13
C GLU A 144 18.54 -4.93 -8.89
N PRO A 145 19.39 -3.91 -8.59
CA PRO A 145 20.50 -3.94 -7.64
C PRO A 145 20.08 -3.88 -6.16
N SER A 146 20.68 -4.74 -5.35
CA SER A 146 20.49 -4.78 -3.89
C SER A 146 21.84 -4.74 -3.13
N GLY A 147 21.80 -4.44 -1.83
CA GLY A 147 22.96 -4.58 -0.96
C GLY A 147 23.23 -3.36 -0.06
N TRP A 148 24.49 -3.27 0.38
CA TRP A 148 24.95 -2.22 1.29
C TRP A 148 24.86 -0.83 0.66
N THR A 149 24.57 0.15 1.50
CA THR A 149 24.47 1.56 1.11
C THR A 149 25.44 2.41 1.92
N GLY A 150 25.68 3.64 1.47
CA GLY A 150 26.45 4.65 2.23
C GLY A 150 25.65 5.41 3.29
N ASN A 151 24.35 5.15 3.43
CA ASN A 151 23.47 5.86 4.37
C ASN A 151 23.34 5.08 5.68
N GLN A 152 23.65 5.73 6.81
CA GLN A 152 23.55 5.13 8.15
C GLN A 152 22.12 4.78 8.55
N GLU A 153 21.12 5.52 8.06
CA GLU A 153 19.70 5.27 8.34
C GLU A 153 19.14 4.09 7.53
N ILE A 154 19.80 3.75 6.40
CA ILE A 154 19.44 2.61 5.56
C ILE A 154 20.72 1.82 5.22
N PRO A 155 21.32 1.08 6.17
CA PRO A 155 22.60 0.43 5.93
C PRO A 155 22.56 -0.60 4.79
N ASN A 156 21.44 -1.29 4.65
CA ASN A 156 21.21 -2.28 3.60
C ASN A 156 19.85 -2.06 2.93
N ALA A 157 19.83 -2.10 1.60
CA ALA A 157 18.64 -1.96 0.78
C ALA A 157 18.38 -3.23 -0.05
N LYS A 158 17.11 -3.61 -0.11
CA LYS A 158 16.61 -4.80 -0.82
C LYS A 158 16.43 -4.58 -2.32
N SER A 159 16.41 -3.32 -2.74
CA SER A 159 16.44 -2.85 -4.11
C SER A 159 16.72 -1.33 -4.13
N VAL A 160 16.98 -0.77 -5.32
CA VAL A 160 17.02 0.69 -5.51
C VAL A 160 15.68 1.34 -5.13
N VAL A 161 14.55 0.70 -5.45
CA VAL A 161 13.21 1.21 -5.13
C VAL A 161 12.94 1.17 -3.62
N ASP A 162 13.31 0.09 -2.94
CA ASP A 162 13.26 0.00 -1.48
C ASP A 162 14.02 1.16 -0.82
N TYR A 163 15.24 1.43 -1.28
CA TYR A 163 16.03 2.54 -0.77
C TYR A 163 15.33 3.89 -0.96
N ILE A 164 14.85 4.17 -2.17
CA ILE A 164 14.24 5.46 -2.52
C ILE A 164 13.00 5.73 -1.66
N PHE A 165 12.09 4.75 -1.53
CA PHE A 165 10.87 4.93 -0.77
C PHE A 165 11.11 4.94 0.75
N ARG A 166 12.09 4.18 1.26
CA ARG A 166 12.50 4.31 2.66
C ARG A 166 13.11 5.67 2.95
N TRP A 167 13.96 6.17 2.06
CA TRP A 167 14.56 7.50 2.19
C TRP A 167 13.50 8.61 2.13
N LEU A 168 12.53 8.51 1.23
CA LEU A 168 11.39 9.43 1.18
C LEU A 168 10.57 9.39 2.47
N GLY A 169 10.31 8.19 2.99
CA GLY A 169 9.59 8.02 4.26
C GLY A 169 10.33 8.69 5.42
N ILE A 170 11.62 8.40 5.60
CA ILE A 170 12.46 9.03 6.64
C ILE A 170 12.48 10.56 6.49
N ARG A 171 12.53 11.07 5.24
CA ARG A 171 12.68 12.51 5.01
C ARG A 171 11.39 13.31 5.17
N PHE A 172 10.24 12.76 4.77
CA PHE A 172 8.99 13.50 4.65
C PHE A 172 7.87 12.99 5.56
N GLN A 173 8.05 11.86 6.23
CA GLN A 173 7.05 11.28 7.13
C GLN A 173 7.60 11.21 8.56
N PRO A 174 7.00 11.96 9.50
CA PRO A 174 7.32 11.83 10.92
C PRO A 174 7.09 10.38 11.38
N GLY A 175 8.05 9.81 12.12
CA GLY A 175 7.93 8.47 12.72
C GLY A 175 8.21 7.27 11.80
N TYR A 176 8.52 7.47 10.51
CA TYR A 176 8.69 6.37 9.54
C TYR A 176 9.86 5.41 9.85
N GLY A 177 10.92 5.91 10.49
CA GLY A 177 12.12 5.15 10.82
C GLY A 177 12.21 4.71 12.29
N GLU A 178 11.19 5.00 13.10
CA GLU A 178 11.16 4.53 14.48
C GLU A 178 10.85 3.03 14.48
N PRO A 179 11.59 2.21 15.25
CA PRO A 179 11.30 0.79 15.35
C PRO A 179 9.87 0.63 15.86
N ASN A 180 8.99 0.09 15.00
CA ASN A 180 7.59 -0.17 15.32
C ASN A 180 7.47 -0.88 16.68
N GLY A 181 7.00 -0.11 17.64
CA GLY A 181 6.93 -0.40 19.07
C GLY A 181 6.31 0.78 19.84
N ALA A 182 6.37 1.98 19.31
CA ALA A 182 5.45 3.05 19.68
C ALA A 182 4.28 3.06 18.70
N VAL A 183 3.19 2.35 19.05
CA VAL A 183 1.87 2.74 18.57
C VAL A 183 1.70 4.20 18.98
N PRO A 184 1.45 5.16 18.07
CA PRO A 184 1.02 6.47 18.49
C PRO A 184 -0.37 6.28 19.09
N ILE A 185 -0.45 6.18 20.42
CA ILE A 185 -1.68 6.49 21.13
C ILE A 185 -1.98 7.92 20.69
N ALA A 186 -3.10 8.07 19.97
CA ALA A 186 -3.57 9.33 19.47
C ALA A 186 -3.44 10.38 20.59
N THR A 187 -2.52 11.34 20.42
CA THR A 187 -2.59 12.62 21.11
C THR A 187 -3.67 13.44 20.41
N ALA A 188 -4.91 12.95 20.49
CA ALA A 188 -6.05 13.82 20.43
C ALA A 188 -5.93 14.71 21.66
N SER A 189 -5.61 15.97 21.42
CA SER A 189 -5.77 17.07 22.35
C SER A 189 -7.22 17.10 22.81
N VAL A 190 -7.51 16.42 23.91
CA VAL A 190 -8.72 16.60 24.68
C VAL A 190 -8.33 17.44 25.88
N GLU A 191 -8.96 18.60 25.99
CA GLU A 191 -8.78 19.54 27.08
C GLU A 191 -8.95 18.80 28.43
N SER A 192 -7.97 19.00 29.31
CA SER A 192 -7.94 18.41 30.64
C SER A 192 -8.98 19.10 31.52
N GLU A 193 -10.16 18.50 31.68
CA GLU A 193 -10.97 18.73 32.87
C GLU A 193 -10.52 17.79 33.99
N VAL A 194 -10.19 18.41 35.11
CA VAL A 194 -9.62 17.80 36.32
C VAL A 194 -10.66 16.89 36.98
N VAL A 195 -10.44 15.58 36.97
CA VAL A 195 -11.26 14.63 37.75
C VAL A 195 -10.65 14.45 39.14
N THR A 196 -11.42 14.81 40.16
CA THR A 196 -11.03 14.82 41.57
C THR A 196 -11.72 13.69 42.33
N SER A 197 -11.23 12.45 42.28
CA SER A 197 -11.23 11.54 43.45
C SER A 197 -10.54 10.20 43.17
N ILE A 198 -10.07 9.57 44.24
CA ILE A 198 -9.28 8.33 44.28
C ILE A 198 -10.17 7.06 44.20
N ALA A 199 -11.50 7.21 44.22
CA ALA A 199 -12.43 6.08 44.35
C ALA A 199 -12.62 5.23 43.08
N ASP A 200 -12.33 5.77 41.88
CA ASP A 200 -12.62 5.07 40.61
C ASP A 200 -11.50 4.14 40.13
N ILE A 201 -10.39 4.04 40.88
CA ILE A 201 -9.24 3.19 40.53
C ILE A 201 -9.47 1.72 40.95
N GLU A 202 -10.24 1.45 42.01
CA GLU A 202 -10.36 0.09 42.54
C GLU A 202 -11.26 -0.84 41.71
N GLN A 203 -12.16 -0.29 40.88
CA GLN A 203 -13.12 -1.11 40.12
C GLN A 203 -12.58 -1.62 38.78
N SER A 204 -11.53 -1.02 38.23
CA SER A 204 -10.96 -1.38 36.92
C SER A 204 -9.83 -2.42 36.99
N VAL A 205 -9.26 -2.66 38.18
CA VAL A 205 -8.19 -3.67 38.38
C VAL A 205 -8.74 -5.10 38.41
N SER A 206 -10.02 -5.28 38.70
CA SER A 206 -10.64 -6.61 38.88
C SER A 206 -10.93 -7.36 37.57
N GLU A 207 -11.06 -6.68 36.43
CA GLU A 207 -11.32 -7.34 35.13
C GLU A 207 -10.04 -7.76 34.38
N VAL A 208 -8.89 -7.18 34.70
CA VAL A 208 -7.64 -7.40 33.96
C VAL A 208 -6.93 -8.72 34.36
N VAL A 209 -7.29 -9.31 35.49
CA VAL A 209 -6.57 -10.44 36.09
C VAL A 209 -7.14 -11.81 35.65
N ALA A 210 -8.30 -11.85 34.98
CA ALA A 210 -8.97 -13.10 34.61
C ALA A 210 -8.55 -13.73 33.27
N ALA A 211 -7.65 -13.11 32.50
CA ALA A 211 -7.36 -13.50 31.11
C ALA A 211 -6.03 -14.26 30.87
N HIS A 212 -5.40 -14.84 31.89
CA HIS A 212 -4.18 -15.66 31.72
C HIS A 212 -4.39 -17.10 32.22
N ALA A 213 -4.83 -17.98 31.32
CA ALA A 213 -4.68 -19.43 31.44
C ALA A 213 -3.76 -19.94 30.30
N PRO A 214 -2.92 -20.96 30.54
CA PRO A 214 -1.87 -21.35 29.61
C PRO A 214 -2.41 -22.29 28.52
N GLY A 215 -2.40 -21.81 27.29
CA GLY A 215 -2.63 -22.62 26.08
C GLY A 215 -1.81 -22.03 24.94
N GLU A 216 -0.59 -22.55 24.72
CA GLU A 216 0.28 -22.14 23.61
C GLU A 216 -0.36 -22.48 22.26
N THR A 217 -0.78 -21.46 21.52
CA THR A 217 -1.19 -21.58 20.11
C THR A 217 -0.09 -21.06 19.18
N VAL A 218 0.04 -21.77 18.06
CA VAL A 218 1.01 -21.61 16.95
C VAL A 218 1.12 -20.17 16.40
N GLU A 219 0.17 -19.30 16.70
CA GLU A 219 0.13 -17.88 16.29
C GLU A 219 1.22 -17.02 16.95
N VAL A 220 1.57 -17.30 18.22
CA VAL A 220 2.64 -16.55 18.93
C VAL A 220 3.99 -16.80 18.26
N ARG A 221 4.21 -18.02 17.78
CA ARG A 221 5.45 -18.40 17.10
C ARG A 221 5.60 -17.68 15.75
N ASN A 222 4.50 -17.49 15.00
CA ASN A 222 4.51 -16.72 13.75
C ASN A 222 4.76 -15.23 13.96
N GLN A 223 4.19 -14.63 15.01
CA GLN A 223 4.47 -13.23 15.36
C GLN A 223 5.92 -13.02 15.79
N GLN A 224 6.49 -13.96 16.55
CA GLN A 224 7.89 -13.93 16.93
C GLN A 224 8.81 -14.01 15.70
N PHE A 225 8.49 -14.82 14.69
CA PHE A 225 9.27 -14.88 13.44
C PHE A 225 9.15 -13.61 12.57
N ALA A 226 8.04 -12.87 12.62
CA ALA A 226 7.86 -11.64 11.86
C ALA A 226 8.73 -10.49 12.40
N GLN A 227 8.92 -10.42 13.72
CA GLN A 227 9.69 -9.36 14.38
C GLN A 227 11.22 -9.49 14.20
N PHE A 228 11.74 -10.70 13.92
CA PHE A 228 13.18 -10.94 13.75
C PHE A 228 13.69 -10.81 12.29
N GLN A 229 12.82 -10.50 11.32
CA GLN A 229 13.13 -10.62 9.87
C GLN A 229 13.28 -9.30 9.10
N VAL A 230 13.20 -8.14 9.77
CA VAL A 230 13.18 -6.84 9.07
C VAL A 230 14.48 -6.59 8.28
N ASP A 231 15.63 -7.02 8.82
CA ASP A 231 16.97 -6.80 8.23
C ASP A 231 17.79 -8.09 8.00
N ALA A 232 17.16 -9.27 8.01
CA ALA A 232 17.91 -10.51 7.81
C ALA A 232 18.35 -10.68 6.34
N PRO A 233 19.65 -10.86 6.04
CA PRO A 233 20.14 -11.07 4.68
C PRO A 233 19.64 -12.40 4.12
N ALA A 234 19.51 -12.49 2.80
CA ALA A 234 19.24 -13.75 2.13
C ALA A 234 20.45 -14.67 2.23
N CYS A 235 20.20 -15.97 2.38
CA CYS A 235 21.25 -16.99 2.38
C CYS A 235 21.98 -16.99 1.02
N ASP A 236 23.29 -16.86 1.04
CA ASP A 236 24.20 -16.97 -0.10
C ASP A 236 24.21 -18.37 -0.75
N GLY A 237 23.86 -19.42 0.01
CA GLY A 237 23.80 -20.79 -0.49
C GLY A 237 22.47 -21.16 -1.16
N CYS A 238 21.33 -20.75 -0.59
CA CYS A 238 20.01 -21.22 -1.05
C CYS A 238 18.95 -20.11 -1.21
N GLY A 239 19.29 -18.85 -0.95
CA GLY A 239 18.37 -17.71 -1.11
C GLY A 239 17.28 -17.60 -0.05
N ALA A 240 17.14 -18.57 0.87
CA ALA A 240 16.16 -18.48 1.95
C ALA A 240 16.50 -17.36 2.93
N ILE A 241 15.48 -16.73 3.52
CA ILE A 241 15.65 -15.69 4.53
C ILE A 241 16.34 -16.32 5.75
N THR A 242 17.47 -15.76 6.14
CA THR A 242 18.20 -16.20 7.33
C THR A 242 17.52 -15.69 8.60
N VAL A 243 17.82 -16.32 9.74
CA VAL A 243 17.34 -15.87 11.06
C VAL A 243 18.56 -15.47 11.88
N ARG A 244 18.45 -14.34 12.59
CA ARG A 244 19.55 -13.85 13.43
C ARG A 244 19.81 -14.83 14.57
N ASN A 245 21.05 -15.28 14.70
CA ASN A 245 21.52 -16.19 15.75
C ASN A 245 22.78 -15.58 16.39
N GLY A 246 22.57 -14.77 17.43
CA GLY A 246 23.62 -13.95 18.03
C GLY A 246 24.10 -12.83 17.10
N ASN A 247 25.41 -12.74 16.87
CA ASN A 247 26.01 -11.81 15.90
C ASN A 247 25.95 -12.34 14.46
N CYS A 248 25.57 -13.61 14.27
CA CYS A 248 25.50 -14.26 12.97
C CYS A 248 24.06 -14.38 12.48
N TYR A 249 23.94 -14.88 11.26
CA TYR A 249 22.69 -15.26 10.62
C TYR A 249 22.74 -16.75 10.25
N LEU A 250 21.70 -17.50 10.62
CA LEU A 250 21.58 -18.92 10.33
C LEU A 250 20.46 -19.15 9.31
N CYS A 251 20.76 -19.91 8.25
CA CYS A 251 19.76 -20.38 7.33
C CYS A 251 19.13 -21.68 7.83
N HIS A 252 17.86 -21.66 8.20
CA HIS A 252 17.14 -22.88 8.61
C HIS A 252 16.79 -23.82 7.45
N ASN A 253 16.95 -23.38 6.20
CA ASN A 253 16.67 -24.20 5.03
C ASN A 253 17.87 -25.09 4.62
N CYS A 254 19.08 -24.54 4.58
CA CYS A 254 20.28 -25.29 4.16
C CYS A 254 21.35 -25.42 5.26
N GLY A 255 21.14 -24.83 6.43
CA GLY A 255 22.09 -24.86 7.55
C GLY A 255 23.28 -23.91 7.43
N ASN A 256 23.36 -23.09 6.37
CA ASN A 256 24.50 -22.17 6.22
C ASN A 256 24.48 -21.05 7.27
N SER A 257 25.66 -20.65 7.76
CA SER A 257 25.85 -19.55 8.71
C SER A 257 26.61 -18.40 8.07
N MET A 258 26.08 -17.18 8.16
CA MET A 258 26.65 -15.96 7.59
C MET A 258 26.96 -14.94 8.69
N GLY A 259 28.03 -14.17 8.55
CA GLY A 259 28.33 -13.04 9.46
C GLY A 259 28.94 -13.42 10.82
N CYS A 260 29.40 -14.66 11.00
CA CYS A 260 30.26 -14.99 12.15
C CYS A 260 31.70 -14.54 11.86
N SER A 261 32.18 -13.55 12.61
CA SER A 261 33.63 -13.31 12.78
C SER A 261 34.14 -14.18 13.91
#